data_AF-A0A4S2CYI0-F1
#
_entry.id   AF-A0A4S2CYI0-F1
#
_cell.length_a   1.000
_cell.length_b   1.000
_cell.length_c   1.000
_cell.angle_alpha   90.00
_cell.angle_beta   90.00
_cell.angle_gamma   90.00
#
_symmetry.space_group_name_H-M   'P 1'
#
loop_
_entity.id
_entity.type
_entity.pdbx_description
1 polymer ?
#
loop_
_entity_poly.entity_id
_entity_poly.type
_entity_poly.pdbx_seq_one_letter_code
_entity_poly.pdbx_strand_id
1 'polypeptide(L)'
;MSSTFTPFPALRPLLGTALLAALAGCATTAAPPATPVEASVTTKAVGYLPADAVPASLALVPAPPAVGSAGFALDEQVSREARALRDSPRFAQAHRDAELGFPAGANQFSCAIDVEVDAVKTPALYRLLERSRIDASAATRTAKKHYQRPRPFMVNNEPTCSPEDEQDLRGNGSYPSGHTSIGWAWALILSEIAPDRADAIQARGRNYGESRLVCNVHWQSDILEGRFMGAAAVARLHGNAAFNKDLMAARKEIVAARKAGLHSSRDCAAEEAVLKVRPASAL
;
A
#
# COMPACT_ATOMS: atom_id res chain seq x y z
N MET A 1 -74.10 74.85 -49.88
CA MET A 1 -73.50 75.49 -51.06
C MET A 1 -72.16 74.85 -51.32
N SER A 2 -71.98 74.27 -52.52
CA SER A 2 -70.70 73.96 -53.21
C SER A 2 -69.73 72.97 -52.53
N SER A 3 -68.88 72.20 -53.21
CA SER A 3 -68.84 71.60 -54.55
C SER A 3 -67.70 70.56 -54.48
N THR A 4 -67.91 69.46 -55.18
CA THR A 4 -66.97 68.53 -55.85
C THR A 4 -65.44 68.83 -55.97
N PHE A 5 -64.67 67.72 -55.85
CA PHE A 5 -63.58 67.22 -56.73
C PHE A 5 -62.06 67.45 -56.44
N THR A 6 -61.34 66.31 -56.25
CA THR A 6 -60.02 65.86 -56.80
C THR A 6 -58.71 66.69 -56.59
N PRO A 7 -57.50 66.20 -56.98
CA PRO A 7 -56.77 64.94 -56.70
C PRO A 7 -55.29 65.15 -56.22
N PHE A 8 -54.55 64.04 -56.04
CA PHE A 8 -53.11 63.81 -55.76
C PHE A 8 -52.06 64.75 -56.42
N PRO A 9 -50.83 64.92 -55.84
CA PRO A 9 -49.70 63.99 -56.11
C PRO A 9 -48.67 63.76 -54.99
N ALA A 10 -47.74 62.85 -55.34
CA ALA A 10 -46.74 62.12 -54.58
C ALA A 10 -45.57 62.90 -53.97
N LEU A 11 -44.92 62.30 -52.94
CA LEU A 11 -43.48 61.98 -52.92
C LEU A 11 -43.14 61.07 -51.72
N ARG A 12 -42.34 60.02 -51.96
CA ARG A 12 -41.64 59.14 -50.97
C ARG A 12 -40.45 59.90 -50.33
N PRO A 13 -39.64 59.38 -49.37
CA PRO A 13 -39.62 58.07 -48.67
C PRO A 13 -39.36 58.18 -47.14
N LEU A 14 -39.39 57.06 -46.41
CA LEU A 14 -38.29 56.50 -45.59
C LEU A 14 -38.77 55.58 -44.47
N LEU A 15 -37.98 54.54 -44.29
CA LEU A 15 -38.16 53.35 -43.47
C LEU A 15 -38.27 53.63 -41.96
N GLY A 16 -39.02 52.76 -41.27
CA GLY A 16 -38.98 52.67 -39.82
C GLY A 16 -39.93 51.62 -39.24
N THR A 17 -39.86 50.35 -39.67
CA THR A 17 -40.63 49.26 -39.04
C THR A 17 -39.83 48.62 -37.91
N ALA A 18 -40.21 48.93 -36.67
CA ALA A 18 -39.81 48.15 -35.49
C ALA A 18 -40.79 46.98 -35.31
N LEU A 19 -40.29 45.76 -35.45
CA LEU A 19 -41.03 44.53 -35.18
C LEU A 19 -40.72 44.07 -33.74
N LEU A 20 -41.74 44.10 -32.88
CA LEU A 20 -41.73 43.44 -31.56
C LEU A 20 -41.93 41.94 -31.75
N ALA A 21 -40.87 41.15 -31.53
CA ALA A 21 -40.94 39.69 -31.48
C ALA A 21 -41.13 39.24 -30.01
N ALA A 22 -42.27 38.60 -29.74
CA ALA A 22 -42.54 37.89 -28.49
C ALA A 22 -41.70 36.60 -28.45
N LEU A 23 -40.87 36.44 -27.42
CA LEU A 23 -40.16 35.19 -27.14
C LEU A 23 -40.92 34.39 -26.08
N ALA A 24 -41.38 33.21 -26.49
CA ALA A 24 -41.92 32.18 -25.62
C ALA A 24 -40.80 31.61 -24.72
N GLY A 25 -41.06 31.56 -23.42
CA GLY A 25 -40.13 31.02 -22.43
C GLY A 25 -40.13 29.49 -22.42
N CYS A 26 -38.98 28.89 -22.73
CA CYS A 26 -38.68 27.51 -22.36
C CYS A 26 -38.12 27.49 -20.94
N ALA A 27 -38.93 27.06 -19.97
CA ALA A 27 -38.45 26.75 -18.63
C ALA A 27 -37.62 25.45 -18.67
N THR A 28 -36.30 25.59 -18.71
CA THR A 28 -35.37 24.50 -18.41
C THR A 28 -35.21 24.44 -16.89
N THR A 29 -35.70 23.38 -16.26
CA THR A 29 -35.38 23.08 -14.86
C THR A 29 -33.88 22.77 -14.76
N ALA A 30 -33.11 23.74 -14.26
CA ALA A 30 -31.71 23.54 -13.93
C ALA A 30 -31.62 22.45 -12.85
N ALA A 31 -30.96 21.34 -13.17
CA ALA A 31 -30.54 20.37 -12.16
C ALA A 31 -29.62 21.08 -11.15
N PRO A 32 -29.70 20.76 -9.84
CA PRO A 32 -28.78 21.31 -8.87
C PRO A 32 -27.35 20.99 -9.30
N PRO A 33 -26.38 21.92 -9.11
CA PRO A 33 -24.99 21.64 -9.43
C PRO A 33 -24.57 20.42 -8.61
N ALA A 34 -24.18 19.35 -9.30
CA ALA A 34 -23.50 18.24 -8.68
C ALA A 34 -22.33 18.84 -7.90
N THR A 35 -22.32 18.69 -6.58
CA THR A 35 -21.14 18.94 -5.78
C THR A 35 -20.00 18.21 -6.47
N PRO A 36 -18.90 18.88 -6.83
CA PRO A 36 -17.76 18.17 -7.37
C PRO A 36 -17.28 17.27 -6.24
N VAL A 37 -17.62 15.98 -6.36
CA VAL A 37 -16.85 14.91 -5.75
C VAL A 37 -15.44 15.20 -6.22
N GLU A 38 -14.58 15.67 -5.32
CA GLU A 38 -13.22 16.10 -5.62
C GLU A 38 -12.57 15.05 -6.52
N ALA A 39 -12.53 15.38 -7.81
CA ALA A 39 -11.98 14.56 -8.83
C ALA A 39 -10.47 14.50 -8.56
N SER A 40 -10.04 13.39 -7.96
CA SER A 40 -8.75 12.74 -8.15
C SER A 40 -7.59 13.69 -8.48
N VAL A 41 -7.12 14.46 -7.50
CA VAL A 41 -5.68 14.70 -7.42
C VAL A 41 -5.11 13.43 -6.82
N THR A 42 -4.45 12.60 -7.63
CA THR A 42 -3.56 11.53 -7.16
C THR A 42 -2.37 12.17 -6.47
N THR A 43 -2.61 12.77 -5.30
CA THR A 43 -1.55 13.14 -4.38
C THR A 43 -0.86 11.85 -3.98
N LYS A 44 0.45 11.76 -4.22
CA LYS A 44 1.27 10.64 -3.75
C LYS A 44 1.00 10.49 -2.25
N ALA A 45 0.56 9.31 -1.82
CA ALA A 45 0.25 9.06 -0.43
C ALA A 45 1.42 9.43 0.47
N VAL A 46 1.11 10.00 1.64
CA VAL A 46 2.08 10.38 2.67
C VAL A 46 1.84 9.57 3.94
N GLY A 47 2.93 9.25 4.65
CA GLY A 47 2.85 8.58 5.94
C GLY A 47 2.04 9.37 6.97
N TYR A 48 1.74 8.73 8.10
CA TYR A 48 1.13 9.38 9.26
C TYR A 48 2.16 10.12 10.10
N LEU A 49 3.39 9.60 10.17
CA LEU A 49 4.39 10.10 11.11
C LEU A 49 5.19 11.25 10.48
N PRO A 50 5.35 12.38 11.18
CA PRO A 50 6.43 13.31 10.85
C PRO A 50 7.79 12.66 11.08
N ALA A 51 8.84 13.19 10.44
CA ALA A 51 10.16 12.56 10.41
C ALA A 51 10.77 12.36 11.81
N ASP A 52 10.48 13.23 12.77
CA ASP A 52 10.93 13.17 14.16
C ASP A 52 10.15 12.17 15.03
N ALA A 53 8.98 11.72 14.58
CA ALA A 53 8.18 10.69 15.25
C ALA A 53 8.48 9.27 14.77
N VAL A 54 9.21 9.11 13.66
CA VAL A 54 9.64 7.80 13.15
C VAL A 54 10.61 7.16 14.17
N PRO A 55 10.46 5.86 14.51
CA PRO A 55 11.36 5.18 15.42
C PRO A 55 12.84 5.31 15.01
N ALA A 56 13.69 5.70 15.96
CA ALA A 56 15.12 5.91 15.74
C ALA A 56 15.87 4.58 15.61
N SER A 57 15.78 3.92 14.44
CA SER A 57 16.33 2.56 14.23
C SER A 57 17.76 2.38 14.72
N LEU A 58 18.67 3.31 14.43
CA LEU A 58 20.08 3.18 14.83
C LEU A 58 20.28 3.09 16.36
N ALA A 59 19.37 3.65 17.14
CA ALA A 59 19.42 3.56 18.60
C ALA A 59 18.69 2.32 19.15
N LEU A 60 17.84 1.69 18.34
CA LEU A 60 16.93 0.64 18.78
C LEU A 60 17.38 -0.76 18.37
N VAL A 61 18.00 -0.92 17.20
CA VAL A 61 18.53 -2.22 16.75
C VAL A 61 19.99 -2.36 17.17
N PRO A 62 20.46 -3.56 17.54
CA PRO A 62 21.87 -3.82 17.74
C PRO A 62 22.65 -3.71 16.41
N ALA A 63 23.98 -3.73 16.46
CA ALA A 63 24.77 -3.93 15.25
C ALA A 63 24.44 -5.28 14.59
N PRO A 64 24.47 -5.40 13.24
CA PRO A 64 24.26 -6.69 12.58
C PRO A 64 25.31 -7.72 13.04
N PRO A 65 25.00 -9.02 13.02
CA PRO A 65 25.94 -10.06 13.41
C PRO A 65 27.27 -9.94 12.65
N ALA A 66 28.37 -9.87 13.39
CA ALA A 66 29.71 -9.78 12.81
C ALA A 66 30.08 -11.09 12.11
N VAL A 67 30.88 -10.99 11.03
CA VAL A 67 31.42 -12.15 10.32
C VAL A 67 32.20 -13.03 11.31
N GLY A 68 31.97 -14.34 11.26
CA GLY A 68 32.56 -15.33 12.18
C GLY A 68 31.87 -15.45 13.54
N SER A 69 30.85 -14.63 13.83
CA SER A 69 30.03 -14.80 15.04
C SER A 69 28.99 -15.92 14.89
N ALA A 70 28.49 -16.46 16.02
CA ALA A 70 27.42 -17.45 16.01
C ALA A 70 26.12 -16.92 15.35
N GLY A 71 25.82 -15.62 15.52
CA GLY A 71 24.66 -14.99 14.87
C GLY A 71 24.81 -14.96 13.34
N PHE A 72 26.03 -14.71 12.84
CA PHE A 72 26.29 -14.77 11.41
C PHE A 72 26.27 -16.20 10.87
N ALA A 73 26.75 -17.18 11.64
CA ALA A 73 26.65 -18.59 11.27
C ALA A 73 25.19 -19.05 11.11
N LEU A 74 24.27 -18.55 11.95
CA LEU A 74 22.83 -18.78 11.78
C LEU A 74 22.30 -18.12 10.49
N ASP A 75 22.69 -16.87 10.21
CA ASP A 75 22.31 -16.19 8.96
C ASP A 75 22.73 -16.99 7.72
N GLU A 76 23.94 -17.53 7.72
CA GLU A 76 24.46 -18.36 6.62
C GLU A 76 23.72 -19.69 6.50
N GLN A 77 23.41 -20.36 7.62
CA GLN A 77 22.64 -21.60 7.63
C GLN A 77 21.25 -21.39 7.05
N VAL A 78 20.52 -20.38 7.53
CA VAL A 78 19.18 -20.06 7.03
C VAL A 78 19.24 -19.65 5.56
N SER A 79 20.26 -18.89 5.13
CA SER A 79 20.45 -18.54 3.72
C SER A 79 20.64 -19.78 2.84
N ARG A 80 21.44 -20.77 3.25
CA ARG A 80 21.61 -22.03 2.51
C ARG A 80 20.29 -22.78 2.36
N GLU A 81 19.54 -22.95 3.45
CA GLU A 81 18.25 -23.62 3.45
C GLU A 81 17.21 -22.87 2.57
N ALA A 82 17.16 -21.55 2.66
CA ALA A 82 16.23 -20.73 1.90
C ALA A 82 16.52 -20.79 0.40
N ARG A 83 17.80 -20.77 -0.01
CA ARG A 83 18.19 -20.89 -1.43
C ARG A 83 17.92 -22.26 -2.00
N ALA A 84 17.89 -23.32 -1.18
CA ALA A 84 17.48 -24.65 -1.62
C ALA A 84 15.99 -24.71 -2.05
N LEU A 85 15.21 -23.67 -1.76
CA LEU A 85 13.81 -23.55 -2.20
C LEU A 85 13.67 -22.86 -3.57
N ARG A 86 14.76 -22.54 -4.28
CA ARG A 86 14.72 -21.97 -5.64
C ARG A 86 13.86 -22.83 -6.57
N ASP A 87 13.15 -22.17 -7.49
CA ASP A 87 12.24 -22.78 -8.47
C ASP A 87 11.03 -23.54 -7.88
N SER A 88 10.84 -23.53 -6.56
CA SER A 88 9.68 -24.11 -5.90
C SER A 88 8.46 -23.17 -5.93
N PRO A 89 7.24 -23.68 -5.64
CA PRO A 89 6.07 -22.82 -5.40
C PRO A 89 6.30 -21.76 -4.31
N ARG A 90 7.15 -22.07 -3.33
CA ARG A 90 7.53 -21.13 -2.26
C ARG A 90 8.39 -19.98 -2.78
N PHE A 91 9.25 -20.23 -3.77
CA PHE A 91 10.03 -19.19 -4.46
C PHE A 91 9.13 -18.30 -5.33
N ALA A 92 8.17 -18.88 -6.04
CA ALA A 92 7.17 -18.10 -6.77
C ALA A 92 6.32 -17.21 -5.84
N GLN A 93 5.95 -17.70 -4.65
CA GLN A 93 5.31 -16.85 -3.64
C GLN A 93 6.25 -15.76 -3.12
N ALA A 94 7.54 -16.06 -2.93
CA ALA A 94 8.52 -15.06 -2.50
C ALA A 94 8.69 -13.91 -3.50
N HIS A 95 8.63 -14.21 -4.80
CA HIS A 95 8.59 -13.21 -5.86
C HIS A 95 7.33 -12.33 -5.78
N ARG A 96 6.14 -12.93 -5.62
CA ARG A 96 4.90 -12.16 -5.42
C ARG A 96 4.96 -11.26 -4.18
N ASP A 97 5.56 -11.76 -3.10
CA ASP A 97 5.75 -10.99 -1.86
C ASP A 97 6.74 -9.83 -2.00
N ALA A 98 7.53 -9.78 -3.08
CA ALA A 98 8.41 -8.66 -3.40
C ALA A 98 7.65 -7.40 -3.86
N GLU A 99 6.39 -7.54 -4.28
CA GLU A 99 5.55 -6.41 -4.68
C GLU A 99 5.11 -5.58 -3.45
N LEU A 100 5.31 -4.26 -3.54
CA LEU A 100 4.92 -3.28 -2.50
C LEU A 100 3.98 -2.19 -3.04
N GLY A 101 3.79 -2.10 -4.34
CA GLY A 101 2.85 -1.24 -5.04
C GLY A 101 1.42 -1.64 -4.74
N PHE A 102 0.52 -0.67 -4.73
CA PHE A 102 -0.88 -0.89 -4.38
C PHE A 102 -1.74 -1.04 -5.64
N PRO A 103 -2.77 -1.91 -5.61
CA PRO A 103 -3.23 -2.69 -4.46
C PRO A 103 -2.46 -4.02 -4.24
N ALA A 104 -1.63 -4.46 -5.19
CA ALA A 104 -1.06 -5.80 -5.22
C ALA A 104 -0.27 -6.19 -3.95
N GLY A 105 0.57 -5.29 -3.42
CA GLY A 105 1.35 -5.52 -2.21
C GLY A 105 0.49 -5.71 -0.97
N ALA A 106 -0.58 -4.91 -0.82
CA ALA A 106 -1.52 -5.06 0.30
C ALA A 106 -2.35 -6.35 0.16
N ASN A 107 -2.71 -6.73 -1.07
CA ASN A 107 -3.43 -7.98 -1.36
C ASN A 107 -2.60 -9.25 -1.14
N GLN A 108 -1.32 -9.14 -0.77
CA GLN A 108 -0.58 -10.29 -0.25
C GLN A 108 -1.07 -10.76 1.13
N PHE A 109 -1.95 -10.00 1.79
CA PHE A 109 -2.61 -10.36 3.04
C PHE A 109 -4.11 -10.66 2.87
N SER A 110 -4.68 -10.59 1.65
CA SER A 110 -6.13 -10.70 1.45
C SER A 110 -6.67 -12.07 1.88
N CYS A 111 -5.94 -13.15 1.66
CA CYS A 111 -6.31 -14.47 2.20
C CYS A 111 -6.30 -14.53 3.73
N ALA A 112 -5.34 -13.88 4.39
CA ALA A 112 -5.24 -13.91 5.84
C ALA A 112 -6.41 -13.15 6.51
N ILE A 113 -6.78 -11.98 5.96
CA ILE A 113 -7.91 -11.17 6.45
C ILE A 113 -9.27 -11.51 5.82
N ASP A 114 -9.30 -12.36 4.78
CA ASP A 114 -10.49 -12.74 3.99
C ASP A 114 -11.14 -11.64 3.17
N VAL A 115 -10.46 -10.56 2.88
CA VAL A 115 -11.06 -9.43 2.17
C VAL A 115 -9.99 -8.82 1.28
N GLU A 116 -10.37 -8.49 0.04
CA GLU A 116 -9.50 -7.75 -0.86
C GLU A 116 -9.31 -6.30 -0.40
N VAL A 117 -8.08 -5.82 -0.50
CA VAL A 117 -7.71 -4.42 -0.39
C VAL A 117 -7.95 -3.78 -1.76
N ASP A 118 -8.92 -2.88 -1.82
CA ASP A 118 -9.45 -2.31 -3.06
C ASP A 118 -9.79 -0.83 -2.83
N ALA A 119 -9.37 0.02 -3.76
CA ALA A 119 -9.52 1.48 -3.62
C ALA A 119 -11.00 1.95 -3.63
N VAL A 120 -11.93 1.12 -4.06
CA VAL A 120 -13.36 1.44 -4.17
C VAL A 120 -14.17 0.69 -3.11
N LYS A 121 -13.92 -0.61 -2.91
CA LYS A 121 -14.69 -1.46 -2.00
C LYS A 121 -14.19 -1.41 -0.57
N THR A 122 -12.87 -1.22 -0.38
CA THR A 122 -12.23 -1.10 0.94
C THR A 122 -11.30 0.12 1.03
N PRO A 123 -11.78 1.34 0.70
CA PRO A 123 -10.95 2.55 0.64
C PRO A 123 -10.28 2.92 1.96
N ALA A 124 -10.92 2.68 3.11
CA ALA A 124 -10.32 3.00 4.41
C ALA A 124 -9.14 2.06 4.71
N LEU A 125 -9.28 0.77 4.44
CA LEU A 125 -8.22 -0.22 4.55
C LEU A 125 -7.08 0.07 3.57
N TYR A 126 -7.40 0.36 2.31
CA TYR A 126 -6.41 0.70 1.28
C TYR A 126 -5.52 1.86 1.76
N ARG A 127 -6.14 2.99 2.14
CA ARG A 127 -5.41 4.18 2.59
C ARG A 127 -4.64 3.91 3.89
N LEU A 128 -5.19 3.12 4.82
CA LEU A 128 -4.51 2.75 6.06
C LEU A 128 -3.21 1.99 5.79
N LEU A 129 -3.27 0.96 4.95
CA LEU A 129 -2.11 0.13 4.61
C LEU A 129 -1.09 0.89 3.76
N GLU A 130 -1.54 1.73 2.83
CA GLU A 130 -0.65 2.51 1.96
C GLU A 130 0.18 3.52 2.77
N ARG A 131 -0.47 4.24 3.68
CA ARG A 131 0.19 5.25 4.52
C ARG A 131 1.10 4.59 5.56
N SER A 132 0.64 3.54 6.24
CA SER A 132 1.46 2.82 7.23
C SER A 132 2.68 2.14 6.62
N ARG A 133 2.62 1.71 5.35
CA ARG A 133 3.79 1.22 4.60
C ARG A 133 4.92 2.24 4.56
N ILE A 134 4.58 3.52 4.34
CA ILE A 134 5.57 4.60 4.23
C ILE A 134 6.29 4.77 5.57
N ASP A 135 5.54 4.78 6.67
CA ASP A 135 6.09 4.93 8.02
C ASP A 135 6.94 3.71 8.43
N ALA A 136 6.45 2.48 8.19
CA ALA A 136 7.17 1.25 8.47
C ALA A 136 8.45 1.10 7.63
N SER A 137 8.43 1.57 6.38
CA SER A 137 9.64 1.69 5.55
C SER A 137 10.63 2.69 6.15
N ALA A 138 10.15 3.88 6.53
CA ALA A 138 10.95 4.94 7.12
C ALA A 138 11.64 4.52 8.42
N ALA A 139 10.98 3.70 9.25
CA ALA A 139 11.51 3.21 10.52
C ALA A 139 12.89 2.55 10.38
N THR A 140 13.22 1.93 9.25
CA THR A 140 14.50 1.20 9.07
C THR A 140 15.64 2.02 8.47
N ARG A 141 15.37 3.23 7.95
CA ARG A 141 16.28 3.93 7.03
C ARG A 141 17.61 4.35 7.66
N THR A 142 17.59 4.86 8.90
CA THR A 142 18.79 5.39 9.56
C THR A 142 19.80 4.28 9.85
N ALA A 143 19.37 3.15 10.42
CA ALA A 143 20.23 1.99 10.62
C ALA A 143 20.77 1.43 9.30
N LYS A 144 19.93 1.33 8.25
CA LYS A 144 20.38 0.89 6.91
C LYS A 144 21.50 1.77 6.37
N LYS A 145 21.32 3.09 6.42
CA LYS A 145 22.31 4.07 5.95
C LYS A 145 23.63 3.96 6.75
N HIS A 146 23.54 3.68 8.05
CA HIS A 146 24.70 3.55 8.90
C HIS A 146 25.50 2.26 8.66
N TYR A 147 24.83 1.09 8.69
CA TYR A 147 25.53 -0.20 8.64
C TYR A 147 25.92 -0.65 7.23
N GLN A 148 25.18 -0.24 6.19
CA GLN A 148 25.44 -0.62 4.79
C GLN A 148 25.77 -2.12 4.59
N ARG A 149 25.09 -2.99 5.34
CA ARG A 149 25.37 -4.43 5.35
C ARG A 149 25.13 -5.02 3.94
N PRO A 150 26.10 -5.76 3.36
CA PRO A 150 25.88 -6.50 2.11
C PRO A 150 24.74 -7.51 2.22
N ARG A 151 23.99 -7.67 1.13
CA ARG A 151 22.88 -8.64 1.04
C ARG A 151 23.41 -10.04 0.72
N PRO A 152 22.62 -11.11 0.98
CA PRO A 152 23.03 -12.48 0.66
C PRO A 152 23.48 -12.67 -0.79
N PHE A 153 22.69 -12.22 -1.77
CA PHE A 153 23.04 -12.35 -3.20
C PHE A 153 24.35 -11.65 -3.60
N MET A 154 24.73 -10.60 -2.88
CA MET A 154 26.00 -9.89 -3.12
C MET A 154 27.20 -10.66 -2.58
N VAL A 155 26.99 -11.54 -1.59
CA VAL A 155 28.04 -12.35 -0.96
C VAL A 155 28.16 -13.71 -1.63
N ASN A 156 27.04 -14.36 -1.92
CA ASN A 156 27.02 -15.69 -2.53
C ASN A 156 27.03 -15.68 -4.07
N ASN A 157 26.83 -14.52 -4.70
CA ASN A 157 26.78 -14.35 -6.16
C ASN A 157 25.72 -15.20 -6.87
N GLU A 158 24.63 -15.53 -6.18
CA GLU A 158 23.49 -16.25 -6.74
C GLU A 158 22.28 -15.33 -6.97
N PRO A 159 21.41 -15.60 -7.96
CA PRO A 159 20.30 -14.72 -8.31
C PRO A 159 19.27 -14.59 -7.18
N THR A 160 18.59 -13.46 -7.18
CA THR A 160 17.40 -13.20 -6.35
C THR A 160 16.12 -13.70 -7.02
N CYS A 161 14.99 -13.60 -6.31
CA CYS A 161 13.68 -13.83 -6.92
C CYS A 161 13.11 -12.60 -7.63
N SER A 162 13.77 -11.43 -7.58
CA SER A 162 13.40 -10.22 -8.35
C SER A 162 14.66 -9.58 -8.97
N PRO A 163 15.24 -10.21 -10.03
CA PRO A 163 16.45 -9.72 -10.69
C PRO A 163 16.39 -8.26 -11.13
N GLU A 164 15.19 -7.79 -11.50
CA GLU A 164 14.88 -6.42 -11.89
C GLU A 164 15.20 -5.39 -10.79
N ASP A 165 15.17 -5.78 -9.51
CA ASP A 165 15.42 -4.89 -8.38
C ASP A 165 16.89 -4.91 -7.91
N GLU A 166 17.71 -5.84 -8.39
CA GLU A 166 19.04 -6.10 -7.81
C GLU A 166 19.95 -4.86 -7.86
N GLN A 167 19.85 -4.05 -8.90
CA GLN A 167 20.66 -2.84 -9.04
C GLN A 167 20.38 -1.84 -7.91
N ASP A 168 19.11 -1.59 -7.61
CA ASP A 168 18.69 -0.71 -6.52
C ASP A 168 19.03 -1.32 -5.15
N LEU A 169 18.89 -2.64 -5.02
CA LEU A 169 19.20 -3.37 -3.79
C LEU A 169 20.69 -3.33 -3.44
N ARG A 170 21.60 -3.33 -4.42
CA ARG A 170 23.06 -3.20 -4.20
C ARG A 170 23.43 -1.85 -3.56
N GLY A 171 22.69 -0.78 -3.87
CA GLY A 171 22.90 0.56 -3.30
C GLY A 171 22.25 0.78 -1.93
N ASN A 172 21.57 -0.22 -1.36
CA ASN A 172 20.77 -0.07 -0.15
C ASN A 172 21.04 -1.20 0.86
N GLY A 173 21.58 -0.85 2.04
CA GLY A 173 21.98 -1.79 3.09
C GLY A 173 20.89 -2.79 3.50
N SER A 174 21.31 -4.02 3.81
CA SER A 174 20.41 -5.13 4.15
C SER A 174 19.72 -4.93 5.51
N TYR A 175 20.40 -4.37 6.51
CA TYR A 175 20.00 -4.44 7.91
C TYR A 175 19.42 -3.11 8.47
N PRO A 176 18.29 -3.14 9.20
CA PRO A 176 17.30 -4.22 9.28
C PRO A 176 16.42 -4.26 8.01
N SER A 177 15.62 -5.31 7.79
CA SER A 177 14.79 -5.43 6.59
C SER A 177 13.57 -4.49 6.61
N GLY A 178 13.56 -3.50 5.70
CA GLY A 178 12.42 -2.59 5.53
C GLY A 178 11.16 -3.27 4.98
N HIS A 179 11.33 -4.25 4.09
CA HIS A 179 10.24 -5.06 3.55
C HIS A 179 9.55 -5.88 4.66
N THR A 180 10.35 -6.44 5.56
CA THR A 180 9.83 -7.16 6.73
C THR A 180 9.15 -6.22 7.72
N SER A 181 9.71 -5.02 7.95
CA SER A 181 9.08 -3.99 8.79
C SER A 181 7.67 -3.65 8.29
N ILE A 182 7.49 -3.48 6.98
CA ILE A 182 6.18 -3.26 6.35
C ILE A 182 5.24 -4.44 6.60
N GLY A 183 5.64 -5.66 6.24
CA GLY A 183 4.77 -6.83 6.38
C GLY A 183 4.39 -7.12 7.83
N TRP A 184 5.30 -6.90 8.77
CA TRP A 184 5.01 -7.07 10.19
C TRP A 184 4.10 -5.96 10.73
N ALA A 185 4.32 -4.70 10.32
CA ALA A 185 3.42 -3.61 10.68
C ALA A 185 2.00 -3.85 10.17
N TRP A 186 1.86 -4.27 8.91
CA TRP A 186 0.55 -4.67 8.37
C TRP A 186 -0.06 -5.83 9.14
N ALA A 187 0.70 -6.88 9.47
CA ALA A 187 0.17 -7.99 10.24
C ALA A 187 -0.39 -7.55 11.61
N LEU A 188 0.28 -6.65 12.31
CA LEU A 188 -0.20 -6.11 13.60
C LEU A 188 -1.48 -5.28 13.42
N ILE A 189 -1.47 -4.35 12.46
CA ILE A 189 -2.63 -3.50 12.14
C ILE A 189 -3.85 -4.33 11.75
N LEU A 190 -3.65 -5.31 10.86
CA LEU A 190 -4.72 -6.19 10.38
C LEU A 190 -5.23 -7.13 11.48
N SER A 191 -4.35 -7.60 12.37
CA SER A 191 -4.75 -8.41 13.53
C SER A 191 -5.62 -7.62 14.50
N GLU A 192 -5.34 -6.33 14.66
CA GLU A 192 -6.23 -5.46 15.42
C GLU A 192 -7.59 -5.30 14.74
N ILE A 193 -7.62 -5.07 13.42
CA ILE A 193 -8.84 -4.89 12.63
C ILE A 193 -9.74 -6.14 12.67
N ALA A 194 -9.16 -7.32 12.49
CA ALA A 194 -9.85 -8.61 12.41
C ALA A 194 -9.31 -9.60 13.46
N PRO A 195 -9.66 -9.41 14.75
CA PRO A 195 -9.10 -10.21 15.83
C PRO A 195 -9.48 -11.70 15.75
N ASP A 196 -10.60 -12.02 15.10
CA ASP A 196 -11.04 -13.39 14.80
C ASP A 196 -10.10 -14.13 13.83
N ARG A 197 -9.21 -13.40 13.15
CA ARG A 197 -8.23 -13.91 12.17
C ARG A 197 -6.79 -13.61 12.57
N ALA A 198 -6.55 -13.11 13.78
CA ALA A 198 -5.26 -12.60 14.22
C ALA A 198 -4.11 -13.61 14.03
N ASP A 199 -4.31 -14.88 14.37
CA ASP A 199 -3.27 -15.90 14.24
C ASP A 199 -2.88 -16.16 12.77
N ALA A 200 -3.86 -16.25 11.88
CA ALA A 200 -3.62 -16.42 10.44
C ALA A 200 -2.88 -15.19 9.86
N ILE A 201 -3.26 -13.99 10.29
CA ILE A 201 -2.63 -12.73 9.88
C ILE A 201 -1.20 -12.63 10.39
N GLN A 202 -0.93 -12.98 11.65
CA GLN A 202 0.43 -12.98 12.19
C GLN A 202 1.31 -14.06 11.55
N ALA A 203 0.77 -15.24 11.30
CA ALA A 203 1.46 -16.28 10.53
C ALA A 203 1.82 -15.79 9.12
N ARG A 204 0.91 -15.06 8.47
CA ARG A 204 1.18 -14.44 7.18
C ARG A 204 2.27 -13.36 7.26
N GLY A 205 2.22 -12.48 8.27
CA GLY A 205 3.25 -11.47 8.51
C GLY A 205 4.65 -12.06 8.68
N ARG A 206 4.74 -13.16 9.43
CA ARG A 206 5.98 -13.92 9.59
C ARG A 206 6.49 -14.44 8.24
N ASN A 207 5.61 -15.11 7.49
CA ASN A 207 5.95 -15.69 6.18
C ASN A 207 6.34 -14.62 5.15
N TYR A 208 5.69 -13.45 5.16
CA TYR A 208 6.02 -12.33 4.27
C TYR A 208 7.46 -11.83 4.47
N GLY A 209 7.92 -11.77 5.72
CA GLY A 209 9.34 -11.52 6.02
C GLY A 209 10.26 -12.64 5.52
N GLU A 210 9.87 -13.90 5.72
CA GLU A 210 10.66 -15.06 5.30
C GLU A 210 10.75 -15.23 3.79
N SER A 211 9.79 -14.70 3.04
CA SER A 211 9.88 -14.59 1.58
C SER A 211 11.15 -13.83 1.18
N ARG A 212 11.65 -12.92 2.02
CA ARG A 212 12.89 -12.18 1.73
C ARG A 212 14.15 -13.00 1.97
N LEU A 213 14.09 -14.06 2.78
CA LEU A 213 15.14 -15.08 2.89
C LEU A 213 15.17 -15.92 1.62
N VAL A 214 14.00 -16.44 1.21
CA VAL A 214 13.83 -17.28 0.01
C VAL A 214 14.23 -16.50 -1.25
N CYS A 215 13.96 -15.20 -1.28
CA CYS A 215 14.35 -14.32 -2.38
C CYS A 215 15.84 -13.96 -2.40
N ASN A 216 16.65 -14.44 -1.45
CA ASN A 216 18.09 -14.19 -1.35
C ASN A 216 18.48 -12.72 -1.14
N VAL A 217 17.59 -11.88 -0.60
CA VAL A 217 17.81 -10.42 -0.46
C VAL A 217 18.04 -9.95 0.97
N HIS A 218 17.75 -10.79 1.97
CA HIS A 218 17.90 -10.49 3.40
C HIS A 218 18.36 -11.71 4.19
N TRP A 219 19.13 -11.45 5.25
CA TRP A 219 19.58 -12.44 6.24
C TRP A 219 18.53 -12.64 7.34
N GLN A 220 18.59 -13.74 8.09
CA GLN A 220 17.66 -14.02 9.20
C GLN A 220 17.62 -12.89 10.24
N SER A 221 18.78 -12.38 10.64
CA SER A 221 18.90 -11.24 11.55
C SER A 221 18.26 -9.96 10.99
N ASP A 222 18.32 -9.73 9.67
CA ASP A 222 17.63 -8.59 9.05
C ASP A 222 16.10 -8.73 9.19
N ILE A 223 15.57 -9.95 9.09
CA ILE A 223 14.14 -10.25 9.23
C ILE A 223 13.69 -10.02 10.67
N LEU A 224 14.42 -10.56 11.64
CA LEU A 224 14.08 -10.42 13.07
C LEU A 224 14.01 -8.94 13.49
N GLU A 225 15.03 -8.17 13.12
CA GLU A 225 15.10 -6.75 13.46
C GLU A 225 14.16 -5.91 12.58
N GLY A 226 13.81 -6.41 11.39
CA GLY A 226 12.73 -5.87 10.58
C GLY A 226 11.37 -5.99 11.28
N ARG A 227 11.05 -7.16 11.86
CA ARG A 227 9.82 -7.36 12.64
C ARG A 227 9.78 -6.43 13.85
N PHE A 228 10.89 -6.35 14.60
CA PHE A 228 11.00 -5.43 15.75
C PHE A 228 10.73 -3.97 15.34
N MET A 229 11.37 -3.50 14.26
CA MET A 229 11.14 -2.13 13.77
C MET A 229 9.72 -1.89 13.25
N GLY A 230 9.08 -2.91 12.64
CA GLY A 230 7.68 -2.84 12.25
C GLY A 230 6.76 -2.67 13.46
N ALA A 231 7.00 -3.41 14.54
CA ALA A 231 6.26 -3.25 15.80
C ALA A 231 6.49 -1.87 16.44
N ALA A 232 7.73 -1.38 16.44
CA ALA A 232 8.06 -0.04 16.94
C ALA A 232 7.34 1.06 16.12
N ALA A 233 7.22 0.90 14.80
CA ALA A 233 6.48 1.82 13.94
C ALA A 233 4.99 1.83 14.30
N VAL A 234 4.37 0.65 14.48
CA VAL A 234 2.96 0.53 14.89
C VAL A 234 2.72 1.17 16.26
N ALA A 235 3.65 1.03 17.21
CA ALA A 235 3.53 1.70 18.52
C ALA A 235 3.51 3.24 18.37
N ARG A 236 4.34 3.81 17.49
CA ARG A 236 4.32 5.26 17.18
C ARG A 236 3.05 5.69 16.45
N LEU A 237 2.56 4.85 15.52
CA LEU A 237 1.33 5.11 14.75
C LEU A 237 0.10 5.30 15.66
N HIS A 238 -0.02 4.52 16.74
CA HIS A 238 -1.12 4.67 17.70
C HIS A 238 -1.12 6.01 18.45
N GLY A 239 0.00 6.73 18.49
CA GLY A 239 0.05 8.11 18.98
C GLY A 239 -0.50 9.16 18.01
N ASN A 240 -0.84 8.77 16.78
CA ASN A 240 -1.31 9.67 15.73
C ASN A 240 -2.84 9.60 15.56
N ALA A 241 -3.52 10.73 15.70
CA ALA A 241 -4.99 10.80 15.62
C ALA A 241 -5.55 10.43 14.24
N ALA A 242 -4.84 10.75 13.16
CA ALA A 242 -5.28 10.38 11.81
C ALA A 242 -5.17 8.87 11.58
N PHE A 243 -4.10 8.24 12.07
CA PHE A 243 -3.97 6.77 12.05
C PHE A 243 -5.12 6.09 12.81
N ASN A 244 -5.41 6.54 14.04
CA ASN A 244 -6.49 5.96 14.84
C ASN A 244 -7.88 6.10 14.17
N LYS A 245 -8.14 7.25 13.54
CA LYS A 245 -9.37 7.47 12.75
C LYS A 245 -9.47 6.46 11.60
N ASP A 246 -8.36 6.26 10.90
CA ASP A 246 -8.27 5.41 9.73
C ASP A 246 -8.37 3.91 10.09
N LEU A 247 -7.77 3.52 11.22
CA LEU A 247 -7.88 2.19 11.82
C LEU A 247 -9.33 1.84 12.19
N MET A 248 -10.03 2.76 12.87
CA MET A 248 -11.44 2.57 13.21
C MET A 248 -12.34 2.52 11.97
N ALA A 249 -12.04 3.31 10.94
CA ALA A 249 -12.77 3.28 9.67
C ALA A 249 -12.57 1.94 8.95
N ALA A 250 -11.33 1.46 8.83
CA ALA A 250 -11.00 0.17 8.25
C ALA A 250 -11.65 -0.99 9.02
N ARG A 251 -11.72 -0.94 10.35
CA ARG A 251 -12.44 -1.92 11.17
C ARG A 251 -13.92 -2.00 10.80
N LYS A 252 -14.60 -0.86 10.73
CA LYS A 252 -16.03 -0.82 10.35
C LYS A 252 -16.24 -1.32 8.92
N GLU A 253 -15.34 -0.96 8.02
CA GLU A 253 -15.35 -1.36 6.62
C GLU A 253 -15.20 -2.88 6.46
N ILE A 254 -14.24 -3.52 7.15
CA ILE A 254 -14.07 -4.98 7.11
C ILE A 254 -15.30 -5.73 7.65
N VAL A 255 -15.90 -5.25 8.74
CA VAL A 255 -17.14 -5.81 9.27
C VAL A 255 -18.27 -5.72 8.24
N ALA A 256 -18.42 -4.58 7.58
CA ALA A 256 -19.43 -4.36 6.54
C ALA A 256 -19.18 -5.24 5.30
N ALA A 257 -17.93 -5.32 4.83
CA ALA A 257 -17.52 -6.13 3.69
C ALA A 257 -17.84 -7.61 3.91
N ARG A 258 -17.47 -8.17 5.07
CA ARG A 258 -17.77 -9.56 5.42
C ARG A 258 -19.27 -9.81 5.53
N LYS A 259 -20.04 -8.89 6.11
CA LYS A 259 -21.51 -9.00 6.18
C LYS A 259 -22.15 -8.99 4.79
N ALA A 260 -21.55 -8.31 3.83
CA ALA A 260 -21.98 -8.29 2.43
C ALA A 260 -21.50 -9.52 1.63
N GLY A 261 -20.83 -10.49 2.27
CA GLY A 261 -20.31 -11.69 1.61
C GLY A 261 -19.10 -11.41 0.72
N LEU A 262 -18.37 -10.32 0.96
CA LEU A 262 -17.09 -10.09 0.27
C LEU A 262 -16.01 -10.97 0.91
N HIS A 263 -15.27 -11.66 0.04
CA HIS A 263 -14.16 -12.55 0.39
C HIS A 263 -12.93 -12.24 -0.47
N SER A 264 -11.77 -12.80 -0.08
CA SER A 264 -10.64 -12.83 -1.01
C SER A 264 -10.97 -13.63 -2.26
N SER A 265 -10.51 -13.16 -3.42
CA SER A 265 -10.70 -13.88 -4.70
C SER A 265 -9.59 -14.89 -5.01
N ARG A 266 -8.60 -15.01 -4.12
CA ARG A 266 -7.44 -15.90 -4.27
C ARG A 266 -7.75 -17.32 -3.82
N ASP A 267 -6.97 -18.29 -4.30
CA ASP A 267 -6.97 -19.65 -3.76
C ASP A 267 -6.21 -19.68 -2.42
N CYS A 268 -6.92 -19.37 -1.34
CA CYS A 268 -6.32 -19.25 -0.03
C CYS A 268 -5.86 -20.59 0.56
N ALA A 269 -6.46 -21.71 0.16
CA ALA A 269 -6.02 -23.03 0.58
C ALA A 269 -4.68 -23.39 -0.07
N ALA A 270 -4.53 -23.14 -1.37
CA ALA A 270 -3.25 -23.33 -2.06
C ALA A 270 -2.17 -22.38 -1.54
N GLU A 271 -2.51 -21.11 -1.28
CA GLU A 271 -1.58 -20.15 -0.69
C GLU A 271 -1.08 -20.66 0.68
N GLU A 272 -1.98 -21.02 1.60
CA GLU A 272 -1.63 -21.49 2.93
C GLU A 272 -0.73 -22.73 2.90
N ALA A 273 -0.97 -23.66 1.97
CA ALA A 273 -0.13 -24.83 1.78
C ALA A 273 1.31 -24.44 1.40
N VAL A 274 1.48 -23.45 0.51
CA VAL A 274 2.80 -22.92 0.14
C VAL A 274 3.46 -22.21 1.31
N LEU A 275 2.71 -21.47 2.15
CA LEU A 275 3.27 -20.69 3.25
C LEU A 275 3.85 -21.55 4.39
N LYS A 276 3.49 -22.83 4.45
CA LYS A 276 4.03 -23.81 5.42
C LYS A 276 5.47 -24.23 5.11
N VAL A 277 5.94 -24.03 3.88
CA VAL A 277 7.32 -24.33 3.48
C VAL A 277 8.25 -23.18 3.89
N ARG A 278 9.21 -23.48 4.79
CA ARG A 278 10.08 -22.50 5.45
C ARG A 278 11.50 -23.08 5.59
N PRO A 279 12.55 -22.24 5.61
CA PRO A 279 13.87 -22.70 6.05
C PRO A 279 13.77 -23.28 7.47
N ALA A 280 14.31 -24.47 7.71
CA ALA A 280 14.13 -25.21 8.95
C ALA A 280 14.70 -24.48 10.18
N SER A 281 15.78 -23.71 9.98
CA SER A 281 16.48 -22.95 11.01
C SER A 281 15.97 -21.51 11.16
N ALA A 282 14.94 -21.08 10.39
CA ALA A 282 14.39 -19.74 10.49
C ALA A 282 13.61 -19.55 11.81
N LEU A 283 13.94 -18.48 12.54
CA LEU A 283 13.33 -18.09 13.82
C LEU A 283 12.10 -17.18 13.62
#